data_AF-A0A6M0ANQ3-F1
#
_entry.id   AF-A0A6M0ANQ3-F1
#
_cell.length_a   1.000
_cell.length_b   1.000
_cell.length_c   1.000
_cell.angle_alpha   90.00
_cell.angle_beta   90.00
_cell.angle_gamma   90.00
#
_symmetry.space_group_name_H-M   'P 1'
#
loop_
_entity.id
_entity.type
_entity.pdbx_description
1 polymer ?
#
loop_
_entity_poly.entity_id
_entity_poly.type
_entity_poly.pdbx_seq_one_letter_code
_entity_poly.pdbx_strand_id
1 'polypeptide(L)' 'MERISALGLDLGSKRIGVAGCDGTGLIATGLTTIERTSFQRDVDQLRELVETREV' A
#
# COMPACT_ATOMS: atom_id res chain seq x y z
N MET A 1 -8.17 7.77 20.82
CA MET A 1 -6.91 7.80 20.05
C MET A 1 -7.26 8.07 18.61
N GLU A 2 -6.46 8.88 17.93
CA GLU A 2 -6.59 9.10 16.49
C GLU A 2 -6.15 7.83 15.74
N ARG A 3 -6.91 7.42 14.72
CA ARG A 3 -6.58 6.24 13.90
C ARG A 3 -5.44 6.60 12.96
N ILE A 4 -4.39 5.80 12.93
CA ILE A 4 -3.25 6.00 12.02
C ILE A 4 -3.39 5.03 10.85
N SER A 5 -3.59 5.56 9.64
CA SER A 5 -3.61 4.78 8.40
C SER A 5 -2.35 5.11 7.59
N ALA A 6 -1.62 4.09 7.16
CA ALA A 6 -0.40 4.24 6.38
C ALA A 6 -0.17 3.01 5.49
N LEU A 7 0.52 3.23 4.37
CA LEU A 7 1.00 2.20 3.47
C LEU A 7 2.54 2.16 3.47
N GLY A 8 3.11 0.97 3.62
CA GLY A 8 4.52 0.72 3.34
C GLY A 8 4.67 0.15 1.93
N LEU A 9 5.54 0.73 1.12
CA LEU A 9 5.80 0.31 -0.26
C LEU A 9 7.25 -0.16 -0.43
N ASP A 10 7.43 -1.40 -0.87
CA ASP A 10 8.74 -1.97 -1.23
C ASP A 10 8.86 -2.05 -2.76
N LEU A 11 9.57 -1.09 -3.35
CA LEU A 11 9.61 -0.88 -4.79
C LEU A 11 10.67 -1.76 -5.47
N GLY A 12 10.24 -2.84 -6.10
CA GLY A 12 11.08 -3.67 -6.97
C GLY A 12 10.97 -3.31 -8.46
N SER A 13 11.87 -3.89 -9.25
CA SER A 13 11.86 -3.74 -10.72
C SER A 13 10.71 -4.50 -11.40
N LYS A 14 10.18 -5.56 -10.76
CA LYS A 14 9.08 -6.39 -11.27
C LYS A 14 7.81 -6.34 -10.42
N ARG A 15 7.94 -6.02 -9.13
CA ARG A 15 6.86 -6.10 -8.15
C ARG A 15 6.96 -4.97 -7.15
N ILE A 16 5.84 -4.57 -6.56
CA ILE A 16 5.78 -3.67 -5.42
C ILE A 16 5.13 -4.42 -4.27
N GLY A 17 5.87 -4.68 -3.20
CA GLY A 17 5.30 -5.19 -1.96
C GLY A 17 4.52 -4.08 -1.26
N VAL A 18 3.31 -4.38 -0.79
CA VAL A 18 2.47 -3.42 -0.08
C VAL A 18 2.15 -3.95 1.31
N ALA A 19 2.44 -3.15 2.33
CA ALA A 19 2.04 -3.38 3.72
C ALA A 19 1.14 -2.24 4.21
N GLY A 20 0.33 -2.48 5.24
CA GLY A 20 -0.58 -1.48 5.81
C GLY A 20 -0.58 -1.51 7.32
N CYS A 21 -0.78 -0.33 7.92
CA CYS A 21 -0.95 -0.20 9.36
C CYS A 21 -2.28 -0.80 9.85
N ASP A 22 -2.27 -1.35 11.07
CA ASP A 22 -3.43 -1.91 11.78
C ASP A 22 -4.39 -0.86 12.37
N GLY A 23 -4.09 0.44 12.21
CA GLY A 23 -4.89 1.54 12.76
C GLY A 23 -4.40 2.07 14.11
N THR A 24 -3.58 1.29 14.83
CA THR A 24 -3.01 1.68 16.15
C THR A 24 -1.69 2.42 16.02
N GLY A 25 -1.05 2.35 14.84
CA GLY A 25 0.29 2.88 14.61
C GLY A 25 1.42 1.93 15.05
N LEU A 26 1.10 0.71 15.50
CA LEU A 26 2.09 -0.22 16.07
C LEU A 26 2.50 -1.35 15.12
N ILE A 27 1.55 -1.92 14.39
CA ILE A 27 1.79 -3.09 13.54
C ILE A 27 1.59 -2.74 12.07
N ALA A 28 2.52 -3.18 11.22
CA ALA A 28 2.35 -3.23 9.77
C ALA A 28 2.23 -4.68 9.32
N THR A 29 1.23 -4.97 8.49
CA THR A 29 0.97 -6.32 7.94
C THR A 29 0.98 -6.27 6.42
N GLY A 30 1.47 -7.33 5.78
CA GLY A 30 1.41 -7.46 4.32
C GLY A 30 -0.04 -7.42 3.82
N LEU A 31 -0.30 -6.58 2.82
CA LEU A 31 -1.62 -6.44 2.19
C LEU A 31 -1.67 -7.19 0.86
N THR A 32 -0.75 -6.87 -0.04
CA THR A 32 -0.70 -7.44 -1.38
C THR A 32 0.69 -7.25 -2.01
N THR A 33 0.87 -7.80 -3.20
CA THR A 33 2.00 -7.51 -4.07
C THR A 33 1.46 -7.09 -5.43
N ILE A 34 1.83 -5.90 -5.89
CA ILE A 34 1.48 -5.41 -7.23
C ILE A 34 2.52 -5.94 -8.21
N GLU A 35 2.08 -6.60 -9.28
CA GLU A 35 2.95 -6.90 -10.42
C GLU A 35 3.06 -5.66 -11.30
N ARG A 36 4.31 -5.23 -11.54
CA ARG A 36 4.56 -4.00 -12.30
C ARG A 36 4.39 -4.23 -13.78
N THR A 37 3.59 -3.37 -14.42
CA THR A 37 3.29 -3.49 -15.85
C THR A 37 3.58 -2.20 -16.60
N SER A 38 3.00 -1.09 -16.15
CA SER A 38 3.30 0.25 -16.62
C SER A 38 3.11 1.23 -15.47
N PHE A 39 3.82 2.37 -15.52
CA PHE A 39 3.72 3.36 -14.45
C PHE A 39 2.28 3.79 -14.17
N GLN A 40 1.48 4.01 -15.22
CA GLN A 40 0.08 4.38 -15.06
C GLN A 40 -0.72 3.30 -14.31
N ARG A 41 -0.60 2.02 -14.70
CA ARG A 41 -1.30 0.93 -14.02
C ARG A 41 -0.80 0.70 -12.60
N ASP A 42 0.50 0.89 -12.36
CA ASP A 42 1.07 0.80 -11.02
C ASP A 42 0.45 1.89 -10.11
N VAL A 43 0.32 3.12 -10.63
CA VAL A 43 -0.30 4.26 -9.92
C VAL A 43 -1.80 4.05 -9.70
N ASP A 44 -2.54 3.55 -10.69
CA ASP A 44 -3.98 3.32 -10.56
C ASP A 44 -4.29 2.30 -9.45
N GLN A 45 -3.51 1.20 -9.38
CA GLN A 45 -3.63 0.20 -8.31
C GLN A 45 -3.28 0.77 -6.92
N LEU A 46 -2.25 1.61 -6.84
CA LEU A 46 -1.89 2.28 -5.58
C LEU A 46 -2.98 3.27 -5.15
N ARG A 47 -3.60 3.99 -6.09
CA ARG A 47 -4.70 4.93 -5.81
C ARG A 47 -5.91 4.21 -5.21
N GLU A 48 -6.29 3.06 -5.75
CA GLU A 48 -7.38 2.25 -5.21
C GLU A 48 -7.11 1.82 -3.76
N LEU A 49 -5.87 1.44 -3.44
CA LEU A 49 -5.45 1.09 -2.08
C LEU A 49 -5.49 2.30 -1.12
N VAL A 50 -5.09 3.47 -1.60
CA VAL A 50 -5.14 4.73 -0.84
C VAL A 50 -6.58 5.11 -0.52
N GLU A 51 -7.47 5.09 -1.51
CA GLU A 51 -8.89 5.41 -1.35
C GLU A 51 -9.60 4.42 -0.42
N THR A 52 -9.37 3.12 -0.62
CA THR A 52 -10.00 2.05 0.20
C THR A 52 -9.57 2.10 1.66
N ARG A 53 -8.33 2.54 1.94
CA ARG A 53 -7.77 2.54 3.30
C ARG A 53 -7.78 3.90 3.98
N GLU A 54 -8.16 4.95 3.25
CA GLU A 54 -8.17 6.34 3.71
C GLU A 54 -6.78 6.76 4.22
N VAL A 55 -5.77 6.60 3.35
CA VAL A 55 -4.35 6.91 3.64
C VAL A 55 -3.94 8.26 3.05
#